data_AF-A0A8U0UQ69-F1
#
_entry.id   AF-A0A8U0UQ69-F1
#
_cell.length_a   1.000
_cell.length_b   1.000
_cell.length_c   1.000
_cell.angle_alpha   90.00
_cell.angle_beta   90.00
_cell.angle_gamma   90.00
#
_symmetry.space_group_name_H-M   'P 1'
#
loop_
_entity.id
_entity.type
_entity.pdbx_description
1 polymer ?
#
loop_
_entity_poly.entity_id
_entity_poly.type
_entity_poly.pdbx_seq_one_letter_code
_entity_poly.pdbx_strand_id
1 'polypeptide(L)' 'MAPSADLGVFRMLLFLLLLRFLPPTEGSQRAEPMFTAVTSTVLPPDYDSNPTQLNYGVAVTDVDHDGDFEIVVAG' A
#
# COMPACT_ATOMS: atom_id res chain seq x y z
N MET A 1 -51.96 -2.55 -18.37
CA MET A 1 -51.13 -1.48 -17.76
C MET A 1 -49.69 -1.96 -17.72
N ALA A 2 -48.82 -1.49 -18.60
CA ALA A 2 -47.39 -1.74 -18.49
C ALA A 2 -46.79 -0.73 -17.48
N PRO A 3 -45.93 -1.14 -16.54
CA PRO A 3 -45.29 -0.19 -15.65
C PRO A 3 -44.31 0.65 -16.47
N SER A 4 -44.54 1.96 -16.56
CA SER A 4 -43.56 2.89 -17.09
C SER A 4 -42.41 2.94 -16.07
N ALA A 5 -41.37 2.15 -16.31
CA ALA A 5 -40.13 2.31 -15.56
C ALA A 5 -39.64 3.74 -15.79
N ASP A 6 -39.55 4.52 -14.70
CA ASP A 6 -39.08 5.89 -14.74
C ASP A 6 -37.66 5.90 -15.31
N LEU A 7 -37.48 6.63 -16.40
CA LEU A 7 -36.20 6.78 -17.10
C LEU A 7 -35.08 7.22 -16.15
N GLY A 8 -35.41 7.97 -15.09
CA GLY A 8 -34.47 8.35 -14.04
C GLY A 8 -33.93 7.17 -13.24
N VAL A 9 -34.79 6.20 -12.89
CA VAL A 9 -34.41 4.99 -12.13
C VAL A 9 -33.53 4.08 -12.98
N PHE A 10 -33.83 3.97 -14.28
CA PHE A 10 -32.99 3.20 -15.20
C PHE A 10 -31.58 3.81 -15.33
N ARG A 11 -31.48 5.13 -15.44
CA ARG A 11 -30.18 5.84 -15.48
C ARG A 11 -29.41 5.69 -14.18
N MET A 12 -30.09 5.73 -13.03
CA MET A 12 -29.47 5.53 -11.72
C MET A 12 -28.93 4.10 -11.57
N LEU A 13 -29.72 3.09 -11.97
CA LEU A 13 -29.32 1.69 -11.90
C LEU A 13 -28.12 1.40 -12.81
N LEU A 14 -28.13 1.95 -14.03
CA LEU A 14 -27.02 1.84 -14.97
C LEU A 14 -25.74 2.48 -14.42
N PHE A 15 -25.86 3.65 -13.79
CA PHE A 15 -24.73 4.33 -13.15
C PHE A 15 -24.14 3.51 -11.99
N LEU A 16 -24.99 2.92 -11.15
CA LEU A 16 -24.55 2.05 -10.04
C LEU A 16 -23.90 0.76 -10.56
N LEU A 17 -24.39 0.20 -11.67
CA LEU A 17 -23.74 -0.93 -12.35
C LEU A 17 -22.36 -0.54 -12.90
N LEU A 18 -22.23 0.64 -13.50
CA LEU A 18 -20.95 1.16 -14.00
C LEU A 18 -19.94 1.37 -12.86
N LEU A 19 -20.38 1.82 -11.68
CA LEU A 19 -19.52 2.01 -10.51
C LEU A 19 -18.86 0.71 -10.03
N ARG A 20 -19.46 -0.46 -10.30
CA ARG A 20 -18.87 -1.77 -9.97
C ARG A 20 -17.67 -2.13 -10.84
N PHE A 21 -17.54 -1.49 -12.01
CA PHE A 21 -16.42 -1.69 -12.93
C PHE A 21 -15.32 -0.65 -12.75
N LEU A 22 -15.47 0.27 -11.79
CA LEU A 22 -14.39 1.18 -11.46
C LEU A 22 -13.26 0.35 -10.82
N PRO A 23 -12.05 0.34 -11.40
CA PRO A 23 -10.94 -0.38 -10.79
C PRO A 23 -10.72 0.17 -9.37
N PRO A 24 -10.41 -0.69 -8.38
CA PRO A 24 -10.02 -0.20 -7.08
C PRO A 24 -8.88 0.79 -7.30
N THR A 25 -9.09 2.04 -6.89
CA THR A 25 -8.00 2.99 -6.86
C THR A 25 -7.08 2.49 -5.76
N GLU A 26 -6.02 1.77 -6.15
CA GLU A 26 -4.90 1.45 -5.26
C GLU A 26 -4.13 2.74 -4.96
N GLY A 27 -4.84 3.76 -4.50
CA GLY A 27 -4.27 4.95 -3.92
C GLY A 27 -3.77 4.59 -2.53
N SER A 28 -2.70 3.80 -2.48
CA SER A 28 -1.85 3.77 -1.30
C SER A 28 -1.46 5.22 -1.05
N GLN A 29 -1.97 5.82 0.03
CA GLN A 29 -1.53 7.14 0.52
C GLN A 29 -0.10 7.06 1.06
N ARG A 30 0.78 6.36 0.35
CA ARG A 30 2.17 6.27 0.73
C ARG A 30 2.82 7.55 0.25
N ALA A 31 3.10 8.45 1.18
CA ALA A 31 4.06 9.52 0.93
C ALA A 31 5.30 8.91 0.28
N GLU A 32 5.86 9.61 -0.70
CA GLU A 32 7.13 9.24 -1.32
C GLU A 32 8.10 8.78 -0.23
N PRO A 33 8.67 7.56 -0.34
CA PRO A 33 9.48 7.03 0.73
C PRO A 33 10.68 7.96 0.96
N MET A 34 10.93 8.32 2.22
CA MET A 34 12.05 9.20 2.60
C MET A 34 13.42 8.61 2.19
N PHE A 35 13.48 7.28 2.02
CA PHE A 35 14.65 6.54 1.57
C PHE A 35 14.29 5.65 0.38
N THR A 36 15.11 5.66 -0.67
CA THR A 36 14.93 4.77 -1.82
C THR A 36 15.74 3.48 -1.65
N ALA A 37 15.16 2.36 -2.05
CA ALA A 37 15.90 1.11 -2.12
C ALA A 37 16.90 1.16 -3.28
N VAL A 38 18.18 0.97 -3.00
CA VAL A 38 19.26 0.88 -4.01
C VAL A 38 19.67 -0.57 -4.28
N THR A 39 18.87 -1.55 -3.84
CA THR A 39 19.21 -2.97 -3.90
C THR A 39 19.63 -3.42 -5.31
N SER A 40 18.97 -2.92 -6.35
CA SER A 40 19.26 -3.24 -7.76
C SER A 40 20.58 -2.69 -8.30
N THR A 41 21.25 -1.77 -7.57
CA THR A 41 22.58 -1.27 -7.95
C THR A 41 23.71 -2.07 -7.34
N VAL A 42 23.43 -2.85 -6.28
CA VAL A 42 24.42 -3.61 -5.50
C VAL A 42 24.25 -5.11 -5.70
N LEU A 43 23.01 -5.60 -5.78
CA LEU A 43 22.70 -7.01 -5.91
C LEU A 43 22.37 -7.39 -7.36
N PRO A 44 22.64 -8.65 -7.76
CA PRO A 44 22.25 -9.18 -9.06
C PRO A 44 20.76 -8.94 -9.35
N PRO A 45 20.39 -8.68 -10.62
CA PRO A 45 19.02 -8.36 -11.01
C PRO A 45 18.03 -9.51 -10.82
N ASP A 46 18.50 -10.74 -10.60
CA ASP A 46 17.72 -11.92 -10.22
C ASP A 46 17.50 -12.04 -8.70
N TYR A 47 17.93 -11.04 -7.92
CA TYR A 47 17.65 -10.94 -6.49
C TYR A 47 16.24 -10.40 -6.23
N ASP A 48 15.22 -11.19 -6.61
CA ASP A 48 13.79 -10.88 -6.43
C ASP A 48 13.30 -10.99 -4.97
N SER A 49 14.22 -11.19 -4.02
CA SER A 49 13.87 -11.53 -2.63
C SER A 49 13.75 -10.33 -1.69
N ASN A 50 13.75 -9.08 -2.20
CA ASN A 50 13.55 -7.93 -1.33
C ASN A 50 12.04 -7.79 -0.99
N PRO A 51 11.62 -8.00 0.27
CA PRO A 51 10.22 -7.88 0.65
C PRO A 51 9.73 -6.45 0.40
N THR A 52 8.40 -6.27 0.32
CA THR A 52 7.80 -4.94 0.26
C THR A 52 8.36 -4.08 1.40
N GLN A 53 8.98 -2.95 1.04
CA GLN A 53 9.51 -2.03 2.04
C GLN A 53 8.34 -1.53 2.88
N LEU A 54 8.46 -1.53 4.20
CA LEU A 54 7.39 -1.08 5.12
C LEU A 54 7.78 0.19 5.89
N ASN A 55 8.92 0.80 5.55
CA ASN A 55 9.44 2.02 6.18
C ASN A 55 9.63 1.91 7.69
N TYR A 56 9.95 0.71 8.19
CA TYR A 56 10.36 0.55 9.58
C TYR A 56 11.66 1.32 9.85
N GLY A 57 11.69 2.08 10.94
CA GLY A 57 12.90 2.64 11.54
C GLY A 57 13.56 1.58 12.42
N VAL A 58 14.90 1.53 12.38
CA VAL A 58 15.70 0.65 13.25
C VAL A 58 16.73 1.48 14.00
N ALA A 59 16.85 1.26 15.31
CA ALA A 59 17.91 1.81 16.15
C ALA A 59 18.65 0.68 16.86
N VAL A 60 19.98 0.84 17.02
CA VAL A 60 20.82 -0.07 17.80
C VAL A 60 21.21 0.67 19.08
N THR A 61 20.76 0.17 20.22
CA THR A 61 20.96 0.83 21.51
C THR A 61 20.86 -0.19 22.65
N ASP A 62 21.63 0.04 23.71
CA ASP A 62 21.50 -0.67 24.98
C ASP A 62 20.31 -0.06 25.75
N VAL A 63 19.17 -0.75 25.72
CA VAL A 63 17.90 -0.25 26.29
C VAL A 63 17.83 -0.49 27.79
N ASP A 64 18.38 -1.60 28.28
CA ASP A 64 18.25 -2.04 29.68
C ASP A 64 19.54 -1.89 30.50
N HIS A 65 20.60 -1.34 29.90
CA HIS A 65 21.87 -0.99 30.53
C HIS A 65 22.68 -2.19 31.02
N ASP A 66 22.54 -3.34 30.36
CA ASP A 66 23.34 -4.52 30.69
C ASP A 66 24.66 -4.61 29.91
N GLY A 67 24.85 -3.72 28.92
CA GLY A 67 26.05 -3.63 28.09
C GLY A 67 25.97 -4.41 26.77
N ASP A 68 24.90 -5.16 26.54
CA ASP A 68 24.56 -5.70 25.22
C ASP A 68 23.76 -4.67 24.41
N PHE A 69 23.76 -4.80 23.08
CA PHE A 69 23.04 -3.88 22.20
C PHE A 69 21.81 -4.55 21.59
N GLU A 70 20.65 -3.93 21.78
CA GLU A 70 19.40 -4.39 21.19
C GLU A 70 19.08 -3.67 19.89
N ILE A 71 18.26 -4.33 19.08
CA ILE A 71 17.66 -3.74 17.89
C ILE A 71 16.24 -3.33 18.23
N VAL A 72 15.97 -2.02 18.17
CA VAL A 72 14.64 -1.46 18.34
C VAL A 72 14.04 -1.19 16.96
N VAL A 73 12.88 -1.78 16.68
CA VAL A 73 12.15 -1.61 15.41
C VAL A 73 10.89 -0.78 15.66
N ALA A 74 10.69 0.28 14.89
CA ALA A 74 9.51 1.15 14.96
C ALA A 74 8.86 1.27 13.58
N GLY A 75 7.53 1.25 13.50
CA GLY A 75 6.77 1.55 12.28
C GLY A 75 5.28 1.63 12.53
#